data_AF-A0A1H5ZJ31-F1
#
_entry.id   AF-A0A1H5ZJ31-F1
#
_cell.length_a   1.000
_cell.length_b   1.000
_cell.length_c   1.000
_cell.angle_alpha   90.00
_cell.angle_beta   90.00
_cell.angle_gamma   90.00
#
_symmetry.space_group_name_H-M   'P 1'
#
loop_
_entity.id
_entity.type
_entity.pdbx_description
1 polymer ?
#
loop_
_entity_poly.entity_id
_entity_poly.type
_entity_poly.pdbx_seq_one_letter_code
_entity_poly.pdbx_strand_id
1 'polypeptide(L)' 'MNLKRIFGALLTALGIGGLIYTAIVFSSTSGETQDIKSLIIYGVLGIVFFISGISLVRTTKDES' A
#
# COMPACT_ATOMS: atom_id res chain seq x y z
N MET A 1 1.31 -17.15 -15.99
CA MET A 1 1.00 -16.62 -14.63
C MET A 1 -0.34 -15.94 -14.69
N ASN A 2 -1.25 -16.24 -13.75
CA ASN A 2 -2.56 -15.62 -13.75
C ASN A 2 -2.43 -14.09 -13.60
N LEU A 3 -3.12 -13.35 -14.46
CA LEU A 3 -3.14 -11.88 -14.46
C LEU A 3 -3.47 -11.33 -13.07
N LYS A 4 -4.42 -11.98 -12.37
CA LYS A 4 -4.80 -11.69 -10.98
C LYS A 4 -3.60 -11.74 -10.01
N ARG A 5 -2.66 -12.68 -10.19
CA ARG A 5 -1.47 -12.83 -9.34
C ARG A 5 -0.44 -11.72 -9.59
N ILE A 6 -0.29 -11.31 -10.85
CA ILE A 6 0.61 -10.21 -11.24
C ILE A 6 0.08 -8.88 -10.69
N PHE A 7 -1.22 -8.61 -10.85
CA PHE A 7 -1.86 -7.41 -10.29
C PHE A 7 -1.77 -7.39 -8.76
N GLY A 8 -1.99 -8.53 -8.10
CA GLY A 8 -1.83 -8.61 -6.65
C GLY A 8 -0.40 -8.32 -6.19
N ALA A 9 0.60 -8.88 -6.87
CA ALA A 9 2.02 -8.62 -6.56
C ALA A 9 2.39 -7.15 -6.79
N LEU A 10 1.94 -6.55 -7.90
CA LEU A 10 2.16 -5.14 -8.21
C LEU A 10 1.50 -4.22 -7.16
N LEU A 11 0.25 -4.50 -6.81
CA LEU A 11 -0.50 -3.71 -5.82
C LEU A 11 0.12 -3.83 -4.42
N THR A 12 0.64 -5.00 -4.07
CA THR A 12 1.38 -5.21 -2.81
C THR A 12 2.68 -4.40 -2.80
N ALA A 13 3.43 -4.40 -3.89
CA ALA A 13 4.66 -3.61 -4.02
C ALA A 13 4.38 -2.10 -3.91
N LEU A 14 3.30 -1.63 -4.55
CA LEU A 14 2.83 -0.24 -4.41
C LEU A 14 2.38 0.09 -2.98
N GLY A 15 1.69 -0.84 -2.31
CA GLY A 15 1.30 -0.70 -0.90
C GLY A 15 2.51 -0.54 0.02
N ILE A 16 3.54 -1.40 -0.15
CA ILE A 16 4.81 -1.29 0.59
C ILE A 16 5.47 0.06 0.32
N GLY A 17 5.56 0.48 -0.96
CA GLY A 17 6.10 1.78 -1.32
C GLY A 17 5.36 2.95 -0.68
N GLY A 18 4.03 2.91 -0.64
CA GLY A 18 3.19 3.93 0.01
C GLY A 18 3.37 3.99 1.52
N LEU A 19 3.54 2.85 2.19
CA LEU A 19 3.85 2.79 3.62
C LEU A 19 5.24 3.34 3.93
N ILE A 20 6.23 3.01 3.11
CA ILE A 20 7.59 3.58 3.22
C ILE A 20 7.54 5.09 3.03
N TYR A 21 6.82 5.58 2.02
CA TYR A 21 6.66 7.01 1.79
C TYR A 21 5.99 7.72 2.97
N THR A 22 4.97 7.10 3.57
CA THR A 22 4.34 7.61 4.79
C THR A 22 5.35 7.73 5.93
N ALA A 23 6.24 6.75 6.11
CA ALA A 23 7.28 6.80 7.12
C ALA A 23 8.31 7.92 6.86
N ILE A 24 8.65 8.17 5.58
CA ILE A 24 9.53 9.28 5.20
C ILE A 24 8.87 10.63 5.55
N VAL A 25 7.61 10.83 5.13
CA VAL A 25 6.85 12.06 5.43
C VAL A 25 6.72 12.26 6.94
N PHE A 26 6.48 11.18 7.69
CA PHE A 26 6.42 11.23 9.16
C PHE A 26 7.74 11.67 9.78
N SER A 27 8.85 11.12 9.27
CA SER A 27 10.19 11.46 9.76
C SER A 27 10.61 12.90 9.43
N SER A 28 10.08 13.50 8.35
CA SER A 28 10.35 14.90 7.97
C SER A 28 9.34 15.90 8.55
N THR A 29 8.27 15.43 9.17
CA THR A 29 7.21 16.26 9.75
C THR A 29 7.71 17.02 10.97
N SER A 30 7.48 18.33 11.00
CA SER A 30 7.89 19.20 12.13
C SER A 30 6.74 19.56 13.07
N GLY A 31 5.55 18.95 12.87
CA GLY A 31 4.39 19.13 13.75
C GLY A 31 3.32 20.11 13.24
N GLU A 32 3.36 20.52 11.96
CA GLU A 32 2.30 21.36 11.39
C GLU A 32 1.03 20.55 11.05
N THR A 33 -0.14 21.18 11.15
CA THR A 33 -1.45 20.53 10.91
C THR A 33 -1.58 19.94 9.51
N GLN A 34 -0.89 20.52 8.51
CA GLN A 34 -0.90 20.03 7.13
C GLN A 34 -0.17 18.68 7.00
N ASP A 35 0.87 18.46 7.80
CA ASP A 35 1.67 17.23 7.81
C ASP A 35 0.84 16.04 8.30
N ILE A 36 0.02 16.24 9.33
CA ILE A 36 -0.85 15.21 9.91
C ILE A 36 -1.86 14.71 8.88
N LYS A 37 -2.44 15.62 8.08
CA LYS A 37 -3.45 15.28 7.07
C LYS A 37 -2.84 14.42 5.95
N SER A 38 -1.65 14.79 5.49
CA SER A 38 -0.88 14.03 4.51
C SER A 38 -0.50 12.65 5.04
N LEU A 39 -0.11 12.57 6.32
CA LEU A 39 0.24 11.31 6.97
C LEU A 39 -0.91 10.30 6.98
N ILE A 40 -2.11 10.78 7.33
CA ILE A 40 -3.30 9.94 7.37
C ILE A 40 -3.65 9.47 5.95
N ILE A 41 -3.58 10.36 4.96
CA ILE A 41 -3.90 10.01 3.57
C ILE A 41 -2.95 8.93 3.06
N TYR A 42 -1.63 9.14 3.15
CA TYR A 42 -0.65 8.19 2.64
C TYR A 42 -0.62 6.89 3.45
N GLY A 43 -0.77 6.97 4.77
CA GLY A 43 -0.82 5.81 5.64
C GLY A 43 -2.01 4.92 5.33
N VAL A 44 -3.21 5.50 5.26
CA VAL A 44 -4.43 4.74 4.95
C VAL A 44 -4.38 4.16 3.54
N LEU A 45 -3.96 4.94 2.54
CA LEU A 45 -3.81 4.44 1.16
C LEU A 45 -2.81 3.28 1.06
N GLY A 46 -1.65 3.40 1.71
CA GLY A 46 -0.63 2.35 1.75
C GLY A 46 -1.16 1.05 2.36
N ILE A 47 -1.88 1.14 3.49
CA ILE A 47 -2.52 -0.01 4.13
C ILE A 47 -3.57 -0.65 3.21
N VAL A 48 -4.45 0.15 2.62
CA VAL A 48 -5.52 -0.35 1.74
C VAL A 48 -4.93 -1.08 0.54
N PHE A 49 -3.89 -0.53 -0.10
CA PHE A 49 -3.23 -1.16 -1.24
C PHE A 49 -2.52 -2.45 -0.82
N PHE A 50 -1.83 -2.45 0.32
CA PHE A 50 -1.15 -3.63 0.83
C PHE A 50 -2.12 -4.79 1.12
N ILE A 51 -3.21 -4.52 1.85
CA ILE A 51 -4.22 -5.54 2.18
C ILE A 51 -4.91 -6.05 0.91
N SER A 52 -5.28 -5.14 0.00
CA SER A 52 -5.93 -5.49 -1.26
C SER A 52 -5.01 -6.34 -2.16
N GLY A 53 -3.73 -6.00 -2.23
CA GLY A 53 -2.72 -6.74 -2.98
C GLY A 53 -2.55 -8.16 -2.47
N ILE A 54 -2.37 -8.33 -1.15
CA ILE A 54 -2.25 -9.65 -0.52
C ILE A 54 -3.52 -10.47 -0.72
N SER A 55 -4.69 -9.87 -0.53
CA SER A 55 -5.97 -10.54 -0.74
C SER A 55 -6.08 -11.08 -2.17
N LEU A 56 -5.69 -10.29 -3.16
CA LEU A 56 -5.74 -10.69 -4.56
C LEU A 56 -4.75 -11.82 -4.88
N VAL A 57 -3.52 -11.78 -4.34
CA VAL A 57 -2.55 -12.88 -4.47
C VAL A 57 -3.02 -14.16 -3.76
N ARG A 58 -3.69 -14.03 -2.61
CA ARG A 58 -4.16 -15.17 -1.81
C ARG A 58 -5.39 -15.84 -2.41
N THR A 59 -6.26 -15.06 -3.03
CA THR A 59 -7.54 -15.53 -3.59
C THR A 59 -7.38 -16.10 -5.00
N THR A 60 -6.19 -15.97 -5.63
CA THR A 60 -5.88 -16.74 -6.83
C THR A 60 -5.62 -18.20 -6.48
N LYS A 61 -6.69 -19.00 -6.46
CA LYS A 61 -6.57 -20.41 -6.82
C LYS A 61 -6.16 -20.47 -8.29
N ASP A 62 -5.14 -21.25 -8.62
CA ASP A 62 -4.91 -21.69 -10.00
C ASP A 62 -6.16 -22.47 -10.41
N GLU A 63 -7.08 -21.80 -11.10
CA GLU A 63 -8.12 -22.47 -11.89
C GLU A 63 -7.36 -23.19 -13.00
N SER A 64 -7.21 -24.51 -12.83
CA SER A 64 -6.60 -25.40 -13.82
C SER A 64 -7.54 -25.61 -14.99
#